data_AF-A0A376L0R0-F1
#
_entry.id   AF-A0A376L0R0-F1
#
_cell.length_a   1.000
_cell.length_b   1.000
_cell.length_c   1.000
_cell.angle_alpha   90.00
_cell.angle_beta   90.00
_cell.angle_gamma   90.00
#
_symmetry.space_group_name_H-M   'P 1'
#
loop_
_entity.id
_entity.type
_entity.pdbx_description
1 polymer ?
#
loop_
_entity_poly.entity_id
_entity_poly.type
_entity_poly.pdbx_seq_one_letter_code
_entity_poly.pdbx_strand_id
1 'polypeptide(L)'
;MIFRMSLIYFRPSYYYGLNNYLTGYTGIQITDNNYTAGLLGLGLNTSVGAFSFDVTHSNVRIPDDKTYQGQSYRVSWNKLFEETSTSLNIAAYRYSTQNYLGLNDALTLIDEVKHPEQDLEPKSMRNYSRMKNQVTVSINQPLKFEKKITVSFYLSGSWSDYWASGQKS
;
A
#
# COMPACT_ATOMS: atom_id res chain seq x y z
N MET A 1 -12.42 -13.44 -24.94
CA MET A 1 -13.65 -12.86 -24.34
C MET A 1 -13.27 -12.41 -22.94
N ILE A 2 -13.07 -11.11 -22.72
CA ILE A 2 -12.64 -10.58 -21.42
C ILE A 2 -13.88 -10.53 -20.53
N PHE A 3 -14.03 -11.48 -19.61
CA PHE A 3 -15.12 -11.47 -18.64
C PHE A 3 -14.94 -10.29 -17.68
N ARG A 4 -15.90 -9.36 -17.67
CA ARG A 4 -15.97 -8.30 -16.66
C ARG A 4 -16.54 -8.91 -15.38
N MET A 5 -15.68 -9.20 -14.41
CA MET A 5 -16.10 -9.36 -13.01
C MET A 5 -16.64 -8.00 -12.55
N SER A 6 -17.96 -7.88 -12.37
CA SER A 6 -18.55 -6.71 -11.71
C SER A 6 -18.15 -6.73 -10.25
N LEU A 7 -17.22 -5.86 -9.86
CA LEU A 7 -16.76 -5.69 -8.49
C LEU A 7 -17.40 -4.42 -7.93
N ILE A 8 -18.26 -4.55 -6.93
CA ILE A 8 -18.68 -3.40 -6.13
C ILE A 8 -17.59 -3.14 -5.10
N TYR A 9 -16.90 -2.01 -5.21
CA TYR A 9 -15.82 -1.59 -4.33
C TYR A 9 -16.17 -0.29 -3.62
N PHE A 10 -16.11 -0.31 -2.29
CA PHE A 10 -16.37 0.86 -1.46
C PHE A 10 -15.16 1.18 -0.59
N ARG A 11 -14.63 2.40 -0.68
CA ARG A 11 -13.49 2.89 0.11
C ARG A 11 -13.71 4.28 0.72
N PRO A 12 -14.50 4.41 1.80
CA PRO A 12 -14.58 5.67 2.54
C PRO A 12 -13.26 5.89 3.27
N SER A 13 -12.84 7.16 3.34
CA SER A 13 -11.72 7.59 4.16
C SER A 13 -12.08 8.87 4.89
N TYR A 14 -11.66 8.99 6.14
CA TYR A 14 -11.89 10.15 6.98
C TYR A 14 -10.57 10.64 7.58
N TYR A 15 -10.38 11.96 7.62
CA TYR A 15 -9.21 12.63 8.19
C TYR A 15 -9.71 13.66 9.20
N TYR A 16 -9.10 13.70 10.39
CA TYR A 16 -9.43 14.68 11.42
C TYR A 16 -8.16 15.25 12.04
N GLY A 17 -8.02 16.57 11.97
CA GLY A 17 -6.97 17.30 12.69
C GLY A 17 -7.34 17.36 14.17
N LEU A 18 -6.67 16.55 15.00
CA LEU A 18 -6.84 16.58 16.46
C LEU A 18 -6.25 17.87 17.05
N ASN A 19 -5.15 18.36 16.45
CA ASN A 19 -4.58 19.68 16.70
C ASN A 19 -3.71 20.12 15.49
N ASN A 20 -2.99 21.24 15.62
CA ASN A 20 -2.13 21.79 14.55
C ASN A 20 -0.96 20.88 14.13
N TYR A 21 -0.68 19.81 14.89
CA TYR A 21 0.45 18.91 14.69
C TYR A 21 0.04 17.45 14.52
N LEU A 22 -1.17 17.04 14.92
CA LEU A 22 -1.61 15.65 14.92
C LEU A 22 -2.90 15.50 14.09
N THR A 23 -2.84 14.63 13.09
CA THR A 23 -3.97 14.26 12.24
C THR A 23 -4.23 12.77 12.36
N GLY A 24 -5.44 12.39 12.75
CA GLY A 24 -5.90 11.01 12.67
C GLY A 24 -6.55 10.74 11.33
N TYR A 25 -6.40 9.53 10.80
CA TYR A 25 -7.15 9.11 9.62
C TYR A 25 -7.51 7.63 9.68
N THR A 26 -8.62 7.31 9.04
CA THR A 26 -9.15 5.96 8.97
C THR A 26 -9.73 5.70 7.59
N GLY A 27 -9.83 4.43 7.22
CA GLY A 27 -10.50 4.02 6.01
C GLY A 27 -11.03 2.60 6.13
N ILE A 28 -12.05 2.30 5.35
CA ILE A 28 -12.60 0.95 5.24
C ILE A 28 -12.57 0.59 3.76
N GLN A 29 -12.37 -0.68 3.45
CA GLN A 29 -12.50 -1.23 2.11
C GLN A 29 -13.35 -2.48 2.19
N ILE A 30 -14.42 -2.53 1.40
CA ILE A 30 -15.30 -3.70 1.33
C ILE A 30 -15.56 -3.99 -0.15
N THR A 31 -15.51 -5.28 -0.49
CA THR A 31 -15.99 -5.77 -1.78
C THR A 31 -17.01 -6.88 -1.63
N ASP A 32 -17.82 -7.08 -2.67
CA ASP A 32 -18.72 -8.23 -2.83
C ASP A 32 -17.98 -9.57 -3.04
N ASN A 33 -16.70 -9.52 -3.42
CA ASN A 33 -15.81 -10.67 -3.54
C ASN A 33 -15.03 -10.95 -2.25
N ASN A 34 -15.70 -11.04 -1.10
CA ASN A 34 -15.13 -11.58 0.15
C ASN A 34 -13.85 -10.88 0.67
N TYR A 35 -13.63 -9.61 0.32
CA TYR A 35 -12.52 -8.82 0.83
C TYR A 35 -13.04 -7.70 1.73
N THR A 36 -12.48 -7.63 2.93
CA THR A 36 -12.69 -6.50 3.84
C THR A 36 -11.35 -6.05 4.41
N ALA A 37 -11.14 -4.74 4.52
CA ALA A 37 -9.98 -4.19 5.20
C ALA A 37 -10.32 -2.90 5.94
N GLY A 38 -9.73 -2.74 7.11
CA GLY A 38 -9.79 -1.52 7.91
C GLY A 38 -8.41 -0.89 8.02
N LEU A 39 -8.32 0.42 7.89
CA LEU A 39 -7.12 1.22 8.06
C LEU A 39 -7.31 2.19 9.22
N LEU A 40 -6.29 2.28 10.06
CA LEU A 40 -6.14 3.32 11.08
C LEU A 40 -4.73 3.90 10.99
N GLY A 41 -4.65 5.22 10.99
CA GLY A 41 -3.39 5.94 10.87
C GLY A 41 -3.38 7.27 11.61
N LEU A 42 -2.16 7.71 11.92
CA LEU A 42 -1.86 8.97 12.54
C LEU A 42 -0.77 9.68 11.73
N GLY A 43 -0.83 11.00 11.67
CA GLY A 43 0.16 11.87 11.07
C GLY A 43 0.59 12.93 12.08
N LEU A 44 1.89 13.16 12.18
CA LEU A 44 2.51 14.11 13.09
C LEU A 44 3.36 15.11 12.30
N ASN A 45 2.99 16.38 12.32
CA ASN A 45 3.80 17.46 11.77
C ASN A 45 4.76 17.98 12.84
N THR A 46 6.07 17.95 12.56
CA THR A 46 7.11 18.41 13.49
C THR A 46 8.03 19.41 12.78
N SER A 47 8.86 20.12 13.55
CA SER A 47 9.86 21.04 12.98
C SER A 47 10.87 20.35 12.05
N VAL A 48 11.10 19.06 12.24
CA VAL A 48 12.04 18.28 11.41
C VAL A 48 11.36 17.64 10.19
N GLY A 49 10.04 17.64 10.11
CA GLY A 49 9.25 17.09 8.99
C GLY A 49 7.93 16.45 9.48
N ALA A 50 7.11 15.98 8.54
CA ALA A 50 5.87 15.28 8.85
C ALA A 50 6.08 13.77 8.81
N PHE A 51 5.75 13.10 9.91
CA PHE A 51 5.75 11.65 10.05
C PHE A 51 4.33 11.11 9.93
N SER A 52 4.18 9.90 9.42
CA SER A 52 2.92 9.17 9.54
C SER A 52 3.15 7.70 9.83
N PHE A 53 2.22 7.12 10.56
CA PHE A 53 2.14 5.70 10.80
C PHE A 53 0.73 5.21 10.55
N ASP A 54 0.56 4.11 9.84
CA ASP A 54 -0.72 3.44 9.69
C ASP A 54 -0.61 1.93 9.75
N VAL A 55 -1.70 1.31 10.21
CA VAL A 55 -1.95 -0.12 10.17
C VAL A 55 -3.18 -0.37 9.33
N THR A 56 -3.07 -1.31 8.40
CA THR A 56 -4.18 -1.86 7.64
C THR A 56 -4.37 -3.32 8.03
N HIS A 57 -5.54 -3.67 8.57
CA HIS A 57 -5.94 -5.04 8.80
C HIS A 57 -6.83 -5.51 7.67
N SER A 58 -6.51 -6.64 7.04
CA SER A 58 -7.32 -7.27 6.00
C SER A 58 -7.90 -8.60 6.48
N ASN A 59 -9.15 -8.87 6.12
CA ASN A 59 -9.82 -10.15 6.28
C ASN A 59 -10.38 -10.57 4.90
N VAL A 60 -9.86 -11.67 4.38
CA VAL A 60 -10.11 -12.13 3.01
C VAL A 60 -10.52 -13.60 3.03
N ARG A 61 -11.71 -13.92 2.52
CA ARG A 61 -12.14 -15.31 2.35
C ARG A 61 -11.90 -15.75 0.92
N ILE A 62 -10.95 -16.66 0.75
CA ILE A 62 -10.71 -17.35 -0.53
C ILE A 62 -11.68 -18.53 -0.60
N PRO A 63 -12.53 -18.64 -1.65
CA PRO A 63 -13.40 -19.81 -1.85
C PRO A 63 -12.58 -21.11 -1.83
N ASP A 64 -13.16 -22.20 -1.33
CA ASP A 64 -12.56 -23.54 -1.29
C ASP A 64 -11.18 -23.67 -0.61
N ASP A 65 -10.73 -22.65 0.12
CA ASP A 65 -9.53 -22.66 0.94
C ASP A 65 -9.88 -22.23 2.38
N LYS A 66 -9.58 -20.98 2.77
CA LYS A 66 -9.86 -20.46 4.10
C LYS A 66 -9.92 -18.94 4.12
N THR A 67 -10.17 -18.41 5.32
CA THR A 67 -10.09 -16.97 5.58
C THR A 67 -8.68 -16.60 6.03
N TYR A 68 -8.06 -15.67 5.31
CA TYR A 68 -6.76 -15.10 5.64
C TYR A 68 -6.93 -13.75 6.33
N GLN A 69 -6.23 -13.61 7.45
CA GLN A 69 -6.20 -12.38 8.22
C GLN A 69 -4.76 -11.94 8.39
N GLY A 70 -4.49 -10.68 8.10
CA GLY A 70 -3.15 -10.14 8.18
C GLY A 70 -3.15 -8.63 8.30
N GLN A 71 -1.98 -8.10 8.59
CA GLN A 71 -1.74 -6.69 8.83
C GLN A 71 -0.61 -6.18 7.94
N SER A 72 -0.76 -4.94 7.48
CA SER A 72 0.29 -4.15 6.84
C SER A 72 0.51 -2.88 7.64
N TYR A 73 1.77 -2.60 7.95
CA TYR A 73 2.21 -1.45 8.71
C TYR A 73 2.99 -0.54 7.78
N ARG A 74 2.78 0.77 7.90
CA ARG A 74 3.46 1.76 7.06
C ARG A 74 3.95 2.92 7.91
N VAL A 75 5.22 3.26 7.76
CA VAL A 75 5.84 4.45 8.36
C VAL A 75 6.33 5.36 7.24
N SER A 76 5.85 6.60 7.16
CA SER A 76 6.31 7.57 6.17
C SER A 76 6.91 8.81 6.82
N TRP A 77 7.86 9.43 6.13
CA TRP A 77 8.38 10.73 6.51
C TRP A 77 8.50 11.62 5.28
N ASN A 78 8.04 12.86 5.39
CA ASN A 78 8.21 13.86 4.36
C ASN A 78 8.69 15.18 4.96
N LYS A 79 9.47 15.93 4.18
CA LYS A 79 9.95 17.25 4.54
C LYS A 79 9.95 18.15 3.32
N LEU A 80 9.41 19.34 3.47
CA LEU A 80 9.61 20.44 2.54
C LEU A 80 10.76 21.31 3.07
N PHE A 81 11.82 21.43 2.29
CA PHE A 81 12.89 22.40 2.53
C PHE A 81 12.48 23.71 1.85
N GLU A 82 11.95 24.65 2.61
CA GLU A 82 11.37 25.88 2.07
C GLU A 82 12.38 26.74 1.29
N GLU A 83 13.61 26.85 1.81
CA GLU A 83 14.70 27.64 1.23
C GLU A 83 14.99 27.27 -0.24
N THR A 84 15.05 25.97 -0.53
CA THR A 84 15.28 25.45 -1.88
C THR A 84 13.98 25.06 -2.58
N SER A 85 12.85 25.12 -1.87
CA SER A 85 11.56 24.53 -2.28
C SER A 85 11.67 23.05 -2.66
N THR A 86 12.63 22.33 -2.07
CA THR A 86 12.85 20.89 -2.32
C THR A 86 11.89 20.08 -1.46
N SER A 87 11.09 19.23 -2.10
CA SER A 87 10.24 18.26 -1.41
C SER A 87 10.94 16.91 -1.37
N LEU A 88 11.30 16.48 -0.17
CA LEU A 88 11.82 15.15 0.09
C LEU A 88 10.70 14.29 0.68
N ASN A 89 10.34 13.23 -0.04
CA ASN A 89 9.34 12.27 0.37
C ASN A 89 10.02 10.92 0.56
N ILE A 90 10.35 10.57 1.79
CA ILE A 90 10.75 9.19 2.11
C ILE A 90 9.45 8.43 2.36
N ALA A 91 8.88 7.96 1.26
CA ALA A 91 7.63 7.27 1.25
C ALA A 91 7.81 5.86 1.83
N ALA A 92 7.29 5.68 3.05
CA ALA A 92 6.72 4.42 3.47
C ALA A 92 7.70 3.23 3.54
N TYR A 93 8.37 3.03 4.67
CA TYR A 93 8.71 1.65 5.02
C TYR A 93 7.39 0.91 5.27
N ARG A 94 7.08 -0.05 4.41
CA ARG A 94 5.92 -0.92 4.55
C ARG A 94 6.37 -2.32 4.89
N TYR A 95 5.78 -2.88 5.94
CA TYR A 95 5.91 -4.29 6.28
C TYR A 95 4.53 -4.94 6.28
N SER A 96 4.40 -6.07 5.59
CA SER A 96 3.17 -6.85 5.52
C SER A 96 3.41 -8.24 6.08
N THR A 97 2.56 -8.65 7.02
CA THR A 97 2.59 -10.01 7.60
C THR A 97 2.33 -11.08 6.54
N GLN A 98 2.77 -12.32 6.80
CA GLN A 98 2.63 -13.43 5.86
C GLN A 98 1.18 -13.78 5.49
N ASN A 99 0.17 -13.36 6.24
CA ASN A 99 -1.24 -13.61 5.87
C ASN A 99 -1.96 -12.35 5.37
N TYR A 100 -1.26 -11.23 5.24
CA TYR A 100 -1.84 -10.02 4.67
C TYR A 100 -2.02 -10.17 3.17
N LEU A 101 -3.19 -9.74 2.69
CA LEU A 101 -3.52 -9.65 1.28
C LEU A 101 -4.05 -8.24 1.02
N GLY A 102 -3.40 -7.52 0.10
CA GLY A 102 -4.01 -6.32 -0.46
C GLY A 102 -5.20 -6.70 -1.35
N LEU A 103 -6.01 -5.72 -1.72
CA LEU A 103 -7.17 -5.96 -2.59
C LEU A 103 -6.78 -6.66 -3.89
N ASN A 104 -5.72 -6.23 -4.56
CA ASN A 104 -5.27 -6.88 -5.79
C ASN A 104 -4.85 -8.34 -5.57
N ASP A 105 -4.10 -8.62 -4.50
CA ASP A 105 -3.70 -9.99 -4.14
C ASP A 105 -4.93 -10.88 -3.91
N ALA A 106 -5.92 -10.36 -3.19
CA ALA A 106 -7.17 -11.06 -2.89
C ALA A 106 -7.98 -11.31 -4.16
N LEU A 107 -8.15 -10.32 -5.03
CA LEU A 107 -8.88 -10.47 -6.28
C LEU A 107 -8.21 -11.49 -7.19
N THR A 108 -6.87 -11.47 -7.30
CA THR A 108 -6.14 -12.46 -8.09
C THR A 108 -6.35 -13.87 -7.54
N LEU A 109 -6.22 -14.07 -6.22
CA LEU A 109 -6.40 -15.40 -5.62
C LEU A 109 -7.85 -15.91 -5.71
N ILE A 110 -8.84 -15.03 -5.58
CA ILE A 110 -10.27 -15.41 -5.70
C ILE A 110 -10.63 -15.72 -7.16
N ASP A 111 -10.14 -14.92 -8.11
CA ASP A 111 -10.36 -15.12 -9.53
C ASP A 111 -9.78 -16.45 -9.99
N GLU A 112 -8.57 -16.78 -9.56
CA GLU A 112 -7.91 -18.05 -9.86
C GLU A 112 -8.71 -19.27 -9.37
N VAL A 113 -9.34 -19.20 -8.19
CA VAL A 113 -10.20 -20.27 -7.69
C VAL A 113 -11.50 -20.37 -8.49
N LYS A 114 -12.11 -19.24 -8.85
CA LYS A 114 -13.39 -19.21 -9.61
C LYS A 114 -13.21 -19.59 -11.08
N HIS A 115 -12.06 -19.28 -11.65
CA HIS A 115 -11.73 -19.45 -13.05
C HIS A 115 -10.34 -20.09 -13.18
N PRO A 116 -10.19 -21.36 -12.75
CA PRO A 116 -8.91 -22.04 -12.82
C PRO A 116 -8.50 -22.22 -14.28
N GLU A 117 -7.27 -21.83 -14.61
CA GLU A 117 -6.69 -22.11 -15.92
C GLU A 117 -6.36 -23.60 -16.02
N GLN A 118 -6.89 -24.29 -17.05
CA GLN A 118 -6.85 -25.76 -17.14
C GLN A 118 -5.44 -26.35 -17.31
N ASP A 119 -4.48 -25.55 -17.79
CA ASP A 119 -3.13 -26.00 -18.14
C ASP A 119 -2.04 -25.51 -17.16
N LEU A 120 -2.40 -24.82 -16.09
CA LEU A 120 -1.46 -24.27 -15.09
C LEU A 120 -1.82 -24.72 -13.67
N GLU A 121 -0.80 -24.86 -12.83
CA GLU A 121 -0.99 -25.03 -11.39
C GLU A 121 -1.69 -23.77 -10.82
N PRO A 122 -2.84 -23.91 -10.13
CA PRO A 122 -3.60 -22.77 -9.66
C PRO A 122 -2.78 -21.96 -8.65
N LYS A 123 -2.82 -20.64 -8.80
CA LYS A 123 -2.27 -19.72 -7.79
C LYS A 123 -3.04 -19.88 -6.47
N SER A 124 -2.28 -20.11 -5.41
CA SER A 124 -2.71 -20.24 -4.03
C SER A 124 -1.81 -19.41 -3.12
N MET A 125 -2.18 -19.30 -1.85
CA MET A 125 -1.37 -18.59 -0.86
C MET A 125 0.09 -19.11 -0.74
N ARG A 126 0.34 -20.35 -1.16
CA ARG A 126 1.65 -21.01 -1.10
C ARG A 126 2.61 -20.61 -2.24
N ASN A 127 2.09 -20.44 -3.44
CA ASN A 127 2.88 -20.17 -4.66
C ASN A 127 2.72 -18.73 -5.18
N TYR A 128 1.77 -17.97 -4.66
CA TYR A 128 1.56 -16.57 -5.01
C TYR A 128 2.53 -15.64 -4.25
N SER A 129 3.31 -14.87 -5.02
CA SER A 129 4.26 -13.88 -4.50
C SER A 129 3.52 -12.68 -3.93
N ARG A 130 3.80 -12.37 -2.66
CA ARG A 130 3.10 -11.31 -1.91
C ARG A 130 4.11 -10.40 -1.27
N MET A 131 3.91 -9.10 -1.41
CA MET A 131 4.86 -8.10 -0.91
C MET A 131 5.02 -8.23 0.61
N LYS A 132 6.27 -8.38 1.06
CA LYS A 132 6.67 -8.48 2.47
C LYS A 132 7.17 -7.14 2.97
N ASN A 133 8.20 -6.62 2.33
CA ASN A 133 8.79 -5.32 2.65
C ASN A 133 8.74 -4.43 1.42
N GLN A 134 8.55 -3.14 1.61
CA GLN A 134 8.80 -2.15 0.58
C GLN A 134 9.36 -0.88 1.22
N VAL A 135 10.38 -0.29 0.60
CA VAL A 135 10.91 1.04 0.91
C VAL A 135 10.84 1.86 -0.37
N THR A 136 10.23 3.04 -0.30
CA THR A 136 10.20 3.98 -1.43
C THR A 136 10.84 5.30 -1.01
N VAL A 137 11.64 5.88 -1.90
CA VAL A 137 12.25 7.19 -1.69
C VAL A 137 11.99 8.02 -2.93
N SER A 138 11.52 9.26 -2.75
CA SER A 138 11.41 10.22 -3.84
C SER A 138 11.82 11.63 -3.44
N ILE A 139 12.44 12.33 -4.39
CA ILE A 139 12.98 13.68 -4.24
C ILE A 139 12.44 14.50 -5.42
N ASN A 140 11.88 15.66 -5.12
CA ASN A 140 11.45 16.63 -6.11
C ASN A 140 12.06 17.99 -5.78
N GLN A 141 12.94 18.48 -6.65
CA GLN A 141 13.67 19.73 -6.46
C GLN A 141 13.45 20.68 -7.65
N PRO A 142 12.66 21.75 -7.50
CA PRO A 142 12.61 22.82 -8.49
C PRO A 142 13.90 23.65 -8.43
N LEU A 143 14.56 23.82 -9.58
CA LEU A 143 15.70 24.71 -9.76
C LEU A 143 15.20 26.09 -10.21
N LYS A 144 15.52 27.10 -9.42
CA LYS A 144 15.15 28.49 -9.68
C LYS A 144 16.33 29.25 -10.27
N PHE A 145 16.15 29.84 -11.45
CA PHE A 145 17.06 30.84 -12.01
C PHE A 145 16.35 32.19 -12.00
N GLU A 146 17.01 33.23 -11.49
CA GLU A 146 16.41 34.58 -11.35
C GLU A 146 15.04 34.59 -10.65
N LYS A 147 14.86 33.77 -9.60
CA LYS A 147 13.60 33.60 -8.85
C LYS A 147 12.43 33.01 -9.65
N LYS A 148 12.63 32.59 -10.91
CA LYS A 148 11.68 31.80 -11.69
C LYS A 148 12.09 30.33 -11.69
N ILE A 149 11.12 29.43 -11.52
CA ILE A 149 11.37 27.99 -11.68
C ILE A 149 11.55 27.73 -13.17
N THR A 150 12.72 27.25 -13.57
CA THR A 150 13.04 27.00 -14.99
C THR A 150 13.13 25.50 -15.26
N VAL A 151 13.59 24.72 -14.29
CA VAL A 151 13.80 23.27 -14.41
C VAL A 151 13.39 22.61 -13.10
N SER A 152 12.90 21.38 -13.14
CA SER A 152 12.66 20.56 -11.94
C SER A 152 13.38 19.23 -12.07
N PHE A 153 14.09 18.83 -11.01
CA PHE A 153 14.71 17.52 -10.88
C PHE A 153 13.78 16.60 -10.08
N TYR A 154 13.50 15.41 -10.63
CA TYR A 154 12.71 14.39 -9.97
C TYR A 154 13.49 13.08 -9.94
N LEU A 155 13.60 12.49 -8.75
CA LEU A 155 14.24 11.19 -8.53
C LEU A 155 13.34 10.32 -7.67
N SER A 156 13.16 9.06 -8.05
CA SER A 156 12.44 8.08 -7.23
C SER A 156 13.03 6.68 -7.35
N GLY A 157 13.04 5.94 -6.24
CA GLY A 157 13.46 4.54 -6.17
C GLY A 157 12.59 3.74 -5.20
N SER A 158 12.48 2.43 -5.44
CA SER A 158 11.77 1.49 -4.58
C SER A 158 12.54 0.18 -4.48
N TRP A 159 12.59 -0.39 -3.27
CA TRP A 159 13.12 -1.73 -3.00
C TRP A 159 12.03 -2.56 -2.35
N SER A 160 11.78 -3.75 -2.86
CA SER A 160 10.71 -4.60 -2.37
C SER A 160 11.17 -6.04 -2.19
N ASP A 161 10.90 -6.61 -1.02
CA ASP A 161 11.01 -8.03 -0.76
C ASP A 161 9.62 -8.65 -0.77
N TYR A 162 9.55 -9.91 -1.17
CA TYR A 162 8.30 -10.66 -1.22
C TYR A 162 8.40 -11.87 -0.30
N TRP A 163 7.26 -12.31 0.22
CA TRP A 163 7.11 -13.66 0.74
C TRP A 163 7.28 -14.61 -0.44
N ALA A 164 8.51 -15.07 -0.66
CA ALA A 164 8.81 -16.07 -1.67
C ALA A 164 8.10 -17.39 -1.31
N SER A 165 7.58 -18.07 -2.32
CA SER A 165 7.21 -19.47 -2.17
C SER A 165 8.47 -20.25 -1.77
N GLY A 166 8.38 -21.01 -0.69
CA GLY A 166 9.43 -21.95 -0.36
C GLY A 166 9.44 -23.05 -1.43
N GLN A 167 10.29 -22.92 -2.46
CA GLN A 167 10.92 -24.08 -3.05
C GLN A 167 12.24 -24.30 -2.33
N LYS A 168 12.23 -25.21 -1.35
CA LYS A 168 13.39 -26.01 -1.00
C LYS A 168 12.98 -27.47 -0.88
N SER A 169 13.43 -28.21 -1.90
CA SER A 169 13.61 -29.66 -2.06
C SER A 169 12.39 -30.57 -2.02
#